data_AF-A0A380P2B0-F1
#
_entry.id   AF-A0A380P2B0-F1
#
_cell.length_a   1.000
_cell.length_b   1.000
_cell.length_c   1.000
_cell.angle_alpha   90.00
_cell.angle_beta   90.00
_cell.angle_gamma   90.00
#
_symmetry.space_group_name_H-M   'P 1'
#
loop_
_entity.id
_entity.type
_entity.pdbx_description
1 polymer ?
#
loop_
_entity_poly.entity_id
_entity_poly.type
_entity_poly.pdbx_seq_one_letter_code
_entity_poly.pdbx_strand_id
1 'polypeptide(L)' 'MDQLVKEKGRVAELVDLVDRSDVSGTAGIAHTRWATHGVPSVENAHPQMSANERFTWFTTG' A
#
# COMPACT_ATOMS: atom_id res chain seq x y z
N MET A 1 5.38 1.57 15.39
CA MET A 1 5.88 0.82 14.22
C MET A 1 4.93 1.15 13.09
N ASP A 2 5.46 1.53 11.92
CA ASP A 2 4.62 1.92 10.80
C ASP A 2 4.00 0.68 10.16
N GLN A 3 2.68 0.70 9.93
CA GLN A 3 1.95 -0.41 9.35
C GLN A 3 1.74 -0.17 7.85
N LEU A 4 2.10 -1.16 7.03
CA LEU A 4 1.94 -1.13 5.58
C LEU A 4 0.97 -2.22 5.12
N VAL A 5 -0.17 -1.79 4.58
CA VAL A 5 -1.18 -2.69 3.99
C VAL A 5 -1.28 -2.39 2.51
N LYS A 6 -1.17 -3.44 1.69
CA LYS A 6 -1.22 -3.36 0.23
C LYS A 6 -2.06 -4.51 -0.31
N GLU A 7 -2.91 -4.21 -1.29
CA GLU A 7 -3.74 -5.20 -1.96
C GLU A 7 -3.74 -4.93 -3.47
N LYS A 8 -3.87 -5.99 -4.27
CA LYS A 8 -4.09 -5.88 -5.72
C LYS A 8 -5.60 -5.86 -5.97
N GLY A 9 -6.05 -5.05 -6.93
CA GLY A 9 -7.45 -4.99 -7.30
C GLY A 9 -8.11 -3.69 -6.87
N ARG A 10 -9.35 -3.75 -6.37
CA ARG A 10 -10.15 -2.55 -6.08
C ARG A 10 -9.89 -2.05 -4.66
N VAL A 11 -10.14 -0.75 -4.45
CA VAL A 11 -10.04 -0.12 -3.12
C VAL A 11 -10.91 -0.82 -2.08
N ALA A 12 -12.06 -1.38 -2.47
CA ALA A 12 -12.93 -2.13 -1.56
C ALA A 12 -12.22 -3.33 -0.91
N GLU A 13 -11.41 -4.06 -1.69
CA GLU A 13 -10.65 -5.21 -1.18
C GLU A 13 -9.55 -4.75 -0.21
N LEU A 14 -8.94 -3.59 -0.47
CA LEU A 14 -7.98 -2.97 0.45
C LEU A 14 -8.64 -2.53 1.76
N VAL A 15 -9.86 -1.98 1.73
CA VAL A 15 -10.61 -1.59 2.93
C VAL A 15 -10.91 -2.81 3.80
N ASP A 16 -11.44 -3.88 3.21
CA ASP A 16 -11.72 -5.13 3.92
C ASP A 16 -10.45 -5.71 4.58
N LEU A 17 -9.30 -5.58 3.91
CA LEU A 17 -8.02 -6.01 4.44
C LEU A 17 -7.56 -5.13 5.61
N VAL A 18 -7.67 -3.81 5.50
CA VAL A 18 -7.32 -2.86 6.56
C VAL A 18 -8.15 -3.09 7.81
N ASP A 19 -9.46 -3.28 7.66
CA ASP A 19 -10.38 -3.54 8.77
C ASP A 19 -10.02 -4.82 9.54
N ARG A 20 -9.46 -5.82 8.84
CA ARG A 20 -8.99 -7.08 9.44
C ARG A 20 -7.58 -7.00 10.03
N SER A 21 -6.78 -6.01 9.63
CA SER A 21 -5.34 -5.92 9.96
C SER A 21 -5.04 -5.12 11.23
N ASP A 22 -6.07 -4.62 11.93
CA ASP A 22 -5.95 -3.79 13.15
C ASP A 22 -4.93 -2.66 12.99
N VAL A 23 -5.12 -1.86 11.94
CA VAL A 23 -4.24 -0.73 11.62
C VAL A 23 -4.53 0.43 12.57
N SER A 24 -3.51 0.92 13.27
CA SER A 24 -3.60 2.03 14.22
C SER A 24 -2.51 3.08 13.97
N GLY A 25 -2.89 4.35 14.05
CA GLY A 25 -1.99 5.48 13.86
C GLY A 25 -2.74 6.81 13.88
N THR A 26 -2.01 7.91 14.10
CA THR A 26 -2.60 9.26 14.12
C THR A 26 -2.60 9.95 12.75
N ALA A 27 -1.89 9.37 11.77
CA ALA A 27 -1.81 9.84 10.40
C ALA A 27 -1.55 8.66 9.44
N GLY A 28 -2.02 8.76 8.20
CA GLY A 28 -1.85 7.73 7.18
C GLY A 28 -1.74 8.32 5.77
N ILE A 29 -1.12 7.57 4.86
CA ILE A 29 -0.96 7.91 3.45
C ILE A 29 -1.51 6.76 2.61
N ALA A 30 -2.32 7.07 1.59
CA ALA A 30 -2.89 6.09 0.68
C ALA A 30 -2.52 6.40 -0.77
N HIS A 31 -2.44 5.37 -1.61
CA HIS A 31 -2.15 5.50 -3.03
C HIS A 31 -2.92 4.47 -3.86
N THR A 32 -3.46 4.90 -5.00
CA THR A 32 -4.08 4.02 -6.00
C THR A 32 -3.24 4.02 -7.26
N ARG A 33 -2.74 2.85 -7.67
CA ARG A 33 -1.91 2.69 -8.88
C ARG A 33 -2.74 2.13 -10.04
N TRP A 34 -2.68 2.77 -11.20
CA TRP A 34 -3.16 2.19 -12.46
C TRP A 34 -2.01 1.48 -13.17
N ALA A 35 -2.07 0.16 -13.32
CA ALA A 35 -1.04 -0.59 -14.01
C ALA A 35 -1.21 -0.49 -15.54
N THR A 36 -0.37 0.32 -16.20
CA THR A 36 -0.27 0.35 -17.68
C THR A 36 0.74 -0.67 -18.21
N HIS A 37 1.75 -1.01 -17.40
CA HIS A 37 2.80 -1.98 -17.70
C HIS A 37 3.10 -2.83 -16.45
N GLY A 38 3.28 -4.14 -16.67
CA GLY A 38 3.48 -5.13 -15.61
C GLY A 38 2.17 -5.59 -14.95
N VAL A 39 2.18 -6.82 -14.44
CA VAL A 39 1.00 -7.42 -13.80
C VAL A 39 0.69 -6.73 -12.47
N PRO A 40 -0.58 -6.36 -12.19
CA PRO A 40 -0.99 -5.88 -10.88
C PRO A 40 -0.69 -6.90 -9.78
N SER A 41 0.14 -6.54 -8.82
CA SER A 41 0.52 -7.36 -7.68
C SER A 41 0.76 -6.50 -6.44
N VAL A 42 0.68 -7.13 -5.26
CA VAL A 42 0.96 -6.49 -3.97
C VAL A 42 2.41 -5.97 -3.90
N GLU A 43 3.35 -6.72 -4.48
CA GLU A 43 4.75 -6.31 -4.59
C GLU A 43 4.91 -5.03 -5.41
N ASN A 44 4.23 -4.97 -6.57
CA ASN A 44 4.24 -3.82 -7.47
C ASN A 44 3.29 -2.69 -7.04
N ALA A 45 2.55 -2.86 -5.94
CA ALA A 45 1.72 -1.82 -5.38
C ALA A 45 2.58 -0.84 -4.57
N HIS A 46 2.33 0.44 -4.77
CA HIS A 46 2.87 1.49 -3.91
C HIS A 46 2.03 1.58 -2.63
N PRO A 47 2.62 2.10 -1.54
CA PRO A 47 3.98 2.62 -1.44
C PRO A 47 5.04 1.53 -1.24
N GLN A 48 6.28 1.85 -1.63
CA GLN A 48 7.45 1.00 -1.38
C GLN A 48 8.10 1.42 -0.08
N MET A 49 8.60 0.44 0.68
CA MET A 49 9.24 0.65 1.97
C MET A 49 10.75 0.38 1.86
N SER A 50 11.54 1.21 2.54
CA SER A 50 12.99 1.03 2.66
C SER A 50 13.31 -0.29 3.37
N ALA A 51 14.47 -0.88 3.07
CA ALA A 51 14.93 -2.11 3.73
C ALA A 51 15.08 -1.98 5.27
N ASN A 52 15.25 -0.75 5.76
CA ASN A 52 15.30 -0.44 7.19
C ASN A 52 13.97 0.09 7.76
N GLU A 53 12.88 -0.01 7.00
CA GLU A 53 11.50 0.34 7.39
C GLU A 53 11.31 1.80 7.82
N ARG A 54 12.31 2.65 7.60
CA ARG A 54 12.31 4.05 8.04
C ARG A 54 11.60 4.99 7.08
N PHE A 55 11.53 4.62 5.81
CA PHE A 55 11.03 5.47 4.75
C PHE A 55 10.05 4.71 3.88
N THR A 56 8.94 5.37 3.57
CA THR A 56 7.89 4.87 2.70
C THR A 56 7.67 5.92 1.61
N TRP A 57 7.78 5.51 0.34
CA TRP A 57 7.64 6.42 -0.80
C TRP A 57 6.74 5.84 -1.89
N PHE A 58 6.15 6.73 -2.67
CA PHE A 58 5.44 6.40 -3.89
C PHE A 58 6.03 7.25 -5.03
N THR A 59 6.20 6.64 -6.19
CA THR A 59 6.58 7.34 -7.41
C THR A 59 5.34 7.49 -8.26
N THR A 60 5.16 8.64 -8.89
CA THR A 60 4.16 8.78 -9.95
C THR A 60 4.67 8.02 -11.18
N GLY A 61 3.90 7.04 -11.65
CA GLY A 61 4.11 6.36 -12.92
C GLY A 61 3.18 6.93 -13.99
#